data_AF-A0A316WJE2-F1
#
_entry.id   AF-A0A316WJE2-F1
#
_cell.length_a   1.000
_cell.length_b   1.000
_cell.length_c   1.000
_cell.angle_alpha   90.00
_cell.angle_beta   90.00
_cell.angle_gamma   90.00
#
_symmetry.space_group_name_H-M   'P 1'
#
loop_
_entity.id
_entity.type
_entity.pdbx_description
1 polymer ?
#
loop_
_entity_poly.entity_id
_entity_poly.type
_entity_poly.pdbx_seq_one_letter_code
_entity_poly.pdbx_strand_id
1 'polypeptide(L)'
;MIHLRIDKIKEKWTSENIKLNLPATLESIKITEEIIDFQFPDDFKELYLKVDGFADWDWTKNMFSIWPLAKIMEEYHNEHDKSFIVFADYLINSHQIGFVKGKNGIFKNTDEPPVRIAYTFSEAIFLINLDADILY
;
A
#
# COMPACT_ATOMS: atom_id res chain seq x y z
N MET A 1 17.92 -1.51 9.82
CA MET A 1 16.48 -1.78 9.96
C MET A 1 15.82 -0.43 10.22
N ILE A 2 15.11 0.13 9.24
CA ILE A 2 14.36 1.38 9.43
C ILE A 2 13.11 1.00 10.21
N HIS A 3 13.09 1.32 11.50
CA HIS A 3 11.87 1.18 12.29
C HIS A 3 11.02 2.41 11.94
N LEU A 4 10.06 2.27 11.02
CA LEU A 4 9.15 3.36 10.75
C LEU A 4 8.37 3.65 12.02
N ARG A 5 8.44 4.90 12.46
CA ARG A 5 7.53 5.38 13.48
C ARG A 5 6.20 5.64 12.79
N ILE A 6 5.37 4.61 12.70
CA ILE A 6 4.03 4.67 12.09
C ILE A 6 3.24 5.86 12.64
N ASP A 7 3.37 6.15 13.94
CA ASP A 7 2.74 7.31 14.56
C ASP A 7 3.16 8.64 13.89
N LYS A 8 4.44 8.80 13.52
CA LYS A 8 4.92 10.00 12.81
C LYS A 8 4.38 10.10 11.39
N ILE A 9 4.21 8.97 10.70
CA ILE A 9 3.61 8.95 9.35
C ILE A 9 2.15 9.39 9.45
N LYS A 10 1.42 8.83 10.42
CA LYS A 10 0.02 9.15 10.65
C LYS A 10 -0.16 10.62 11.04
N GLU A 11 0.72 11.16 11.90
CA GLU A 11 0.77 12.59 12.24
C GLU A 11 1.01 13.45 10.99
N LYS A 12 1.98 13.06 10.15
CA LYS A 12 2.27 13.75 8.89
C LYS A 12 1.04 13.78 7.98
N TRP A 13 0.44 12.63 7.68
CA TRP A 13 -0.74 12.56 6.81
C TRP A 13 -1.92 13.37 7.37
N THR A 14 -2.17 13.28 8.67
CA THR A 14 -3.17 14.11 9.35
C THR A 14 -2.87 15.60 9.19
N SER A 15 -1.60 16.01 9.35
CA SER A 15 -1.18 17.41 9.20
C SER A 15 -1.28 17.93 7.76
N GLU A 16 -1.23 17.02 6.78
CA GLU A 16 -1.43 17.29 5.36
C GLU A 16 -2.93 17.31 4.98
N ASN A 17 -3.82 17.14 5.95
CA ASN A 17 -5.28 17.01 5.79
C ASN A 17 -5.72 15.80 4.96
N ILE A 18 -4.88 14.77 4.87
CA ILE A 18 -5.26 13.49 4.26
C ILE A 18 -6.23 12.80 5.21
N LYS A 19 -7.41 12.45 4.68
CA LYS A 19 -8.41 11.66 5.39
C LYS A 19 -7.94 10.22 5.48
N LEU A 20 -7.95 9.70 6.69
CA LEU A 20 -7.48 8.35 7.01
C LEU A 20 -8.66 7.47 7.40
N ASN A 21 -8.67 6.22 6.95
CA ASN A 21 -9.65 5.26 7.45
C ASN A 21 -9.33 4.86 8.89
N LEU A 22 -10.35 4.33 9.56
CA LEU A 22 -10.18 3.71 10.86
C LEU A 22 -9.19 2.53 10.77
N PRO A 23 -8.48 2.19 11.85
CA PRO A 23 -7.61 1.03 11.87
C PRO A 23 -8.33 -0.25 11.43
N ALA A 24 -7.64 -1.07 10.65
CA ALA A 24 -8.11 -2.42 10.34
C ALA A 24 -8.12 -3.29 11.60
N THR A 25 -8.93 -4.34 11.60
CA THR A 25 -8.90 -5.38 12.63
C THR A 25 -8.02 -6.55 12.18
N LEU A 26 -7.44 -7.28 13.15
CA LEU A 26 -6.72 -8.53 12.84
C LEU A 26 -7.58 -9.51 12.04
N GLU A 27 -8.88 -9.57 12.34
CA GLU A 27 -9.84 -10.41 11.61
C GLU A 27 -10.00 -9.95 10.16
N SER A 28 -10.14 -8.65 9.91
CA SER A 28 -10.26 -8.12 8.54
C SER A 28 -9.01 -8.36 7.70
N ILE A 29 -7.82 -8.23 8.29
CA ILE A 29 -6.54 -8.56 7.64
C ILE A 29 -6.52 -10.04 7.30
N LYS A 30 -6.82 -10.91 8.27
CA LYS A 30 -6.82 -12.37 8.07
C LYS A 30 -7.79 -12.81 6.97
N ILE A 31 -9.02 -12.28 6.97
CA ILE A 31 -10.01 -12.55 5.94
C ILE A 31 -9.49 -12.10 4.56
N THR A 32 -8.88 -10.91 4.49
CA THR A 32 -8.29 -10.41 3.24
C THR A 32 -7.21 -11.37 2.75
N GLU A 33 -6.27 -11.77 3.62
CA GLU A 33 -5.19 -12.72 3.29
C GLU A 33 -5.71 -14.06 2.78
N GLU A 34 -6.78 -14.58 3.38
CA GLU A 34 -7.45 -15.82 2.95
C GLU A 34 -8.11 -15.68 1.56
N ILE A 35 -8.81 -14.58 1.32
CA ILE A 35 -9.51 -14.32 0.03
C ILE A 35 -8.51 -14.15 -1.11
N ILE A 36 -7.44 -13.36 -0.86
CA ILE A 36 -6.47 -13.04 -1.90
C ILE A 36 -5.36 -14.09 -1.99
N ASP A 37 -5.37 -15.14 -1.16
CA ASP A 37 -4.33 -16.18 -1.09
C ASP A 37 -2.91 -15.58 -1.04
N PHE A 38 -2.69 -14.69 -0.07
CA PHE A 38 -1.42 -14.00 0.16
C PHE A 38 -1.28 -13.63 1.62
N GLN A 39 -0.07 -13.80 2.17
CA GLN A 39 0.25 -13.36 3.52
C GLN A 39 0.97 -12.00 3.46
N PHE A 40 0.34 -10.98 4.01
CA PHE A 40 0.96 -9.66 4.13
C PHE A 40 2.14 -9.71 5.12
N PRO A 41 3.21 -8.95 4.85
CA PRO A 41 4.33 -8.85 5.77
C PRO A 41 3.94 -8.13 7.06
N ASP A 42 4.69 -8.38 8.14
CA ASP A 42 4.37 -7.84 9.48
C ASP A 42 4.33 -6.31 9.51
N ASP A 43 5.18 -5.64 8.73
CA ASP A 43 5.22 -4.19 8.65
C ASP A 43 4.02 -3.57 7.91
N PHE A 44 3.41 -4.30 6.97
CA PHE A 44 2.11 -3.96 6.40
C PHE A 44 1.03 -4.05 7.49
N LYS A 45 0.97 -5.19 8.20
CA LYS A 45 -0.03 -5.42 9.25
C LYS A 45 0.07 -4.36 10.35
N GLU A 46 1.29 -4.01 10.76
CA GLU A 46 1.55 -2.98 11.77
C GLU A 46 0.96 -1.63 11.37
N LEU A 47 1.15 -1.20 10.12
CA LEU A 47 0.56 0.06 9.62
C LEU A 47 -0.97 -0.04 9.57
N TYR A 48 -1.51 -1.10 8.99
CA TYR A 48 -2.96 -1.24 8.77
C TYR A 48 -3.75 -1.36 10.08
N LEU A 49 -3.16 -1.94 11.13
CA LEU A 49 -3.70 -1.93 12.50
C LEU A 49 -3.69 -0.55 13.18
N LYS A 50 -3.12 0.48 12.54
CA LYS A 50 -3.11 1.87 13.00
C LYS A 50 -3.91 2.80 12.08
N VAL A 51 -3.96 2.48 10.80
CA VAL A 51 -4.66 3.22 9.75
C VAL A 51 -4.85 2.32 8.52
N ASP A 52 -6.10 2.06 8.13
CA ASP A 52 -6.45 1.26 6.96
C ASP A 52 -6.38 2.08 5.66
N GLY A 53 -5.20 2.62 5.35
CA GLY A 53 -5.01 3.49 4.18
C GLY A 53 -5.80 4.81 4.24
N PHE A 54 -5.94 5.44 3.08
CA PHE A 54 -6.60 6.73 2.90
C PHE A 54 -8.09 6.53 2.61
N ALA A 55 -8.91 7.46 3.11
CA ALA A 55 -10.34 7.44 2.85
C ALA A 55 -10.66 8.02 1.46
N ASP A 56 -11.71 7.50 0.84
CA ASP A 56 -12.19 7.92 -0.48
C ASP A 56 -11.06 7.87 -1.54
N TRP A 57 -10.86 8.98 -2.27
CA TRP A 57 -9.82 9.17 -3.28
C TRP A 57 -8.74 10.14 -2.78
N ASP A 58 -8.56 10.23 -1.46
CA ASP A 58 -7.55 11.12 -0.92
C ASP A 58 -6.14 10.67 -1.30
N TRP A 59 -5.23 11.62 -1.38
CA TRP A 59 -3.87 11.38 -1.83
C TRP A 59 -2.88 12.31 -1.13
N THR A 60 -1.62 11.94 -1.18
CA THR A 60 -0.53 12.84 -0.81
C THR A 60 -0.46 14.03 -1.78
N LYS A 61 0.27 15.09 -1.40
CA LYS A 61 0.54 16.23 -2.32
C LYS A 61 1.12 15.79 -3.67
N ASN A 62 1.81 14.64 -3.69
CA ASN A 62 2.41 14.05 -4.89
C ASN A 62 1.52 12.97 -5.52
N MET A 63 0.21 13.03 -5.26
CA MET A 63 -0.82 12.24 -5.94
C MET A 63 -0.72 10.73 -5.73
N PHE A 64 -0.10 10.29 -4.64
CA PHE A 64 -0.13 8.89 -4.21
C PHE A 64 -1.30 8.62 -3.27
N SER A 65 -2.06 7.57 -3.55
CA SER A 65 -3.10 7.04 -2.66
C SER A 65 -2.64 5.73 -2.04
N ILE A 66 -2.85 5.56 -0.74
CA ILE A 66 -2.68 4.27 -0.05
C ILE A 66 -4.07 3.65 0.13
N TRP A 67 -4.27 2.44 -0.38
CA TRP A 67 -5.58 1.82 -0.43
C TRP A 67 -5.99 1.20 0.92
N PRO A 68 -7.26 1.34 1.33
CA PRO A 68 -7.81 0.48 2.39
C PRO A 68 -7.88 -0.98 1.92
N LEU A 69 -7.92 -1.93 2.86
CA LEU A 69 -8.14 -3.35 2.57
C LEU A 69 -9.38 -3.57 1.69
N ALA A 70 -10.46 -2.81 1.93
CA ALA A 70 -11.67 -2.87 1.11
C ALA A 70 -11.40 -2.60 -0.37
N LYS A 71 -10.55 -1.62 -0.68
CA LYS A 71 -10.18 -1.26 -2.06
C LYS A 71 -9.24 -2.30 -2.66
N ILE A 72 -8.27 -2.79 -1.89
CA ILE A 72 -7.39 -3.89 -2.29
C ILE A 72 -8.22 -5.11 -2.71
N MET A 73 -9.24 -5.48 -1.92
CA MET A 73 -10.14 -6.59 -2.23
C MET A 73 -11.01 -6.33 -3.47
N GLU A 74 -11.60 -5.14 -3.57
CA GLU A 74 -12.42 -4.75 -4.73
C GLU A 74 -11.64 -4.88 -6.04
N GLU A 75 -10.46 -4.25 -6.09
CA GLU A 75 -9.60 -4.27 -7.28
C GLU A 75 -9.05 -5.66 -7.53
N TYR A 76 -8.62 -6.38 -6.48
CA TYR A 76 -8.20 -7.76 -6.62
C TYR A 76 -9.30 -8.63 -7.22
N HIS A 77 -10.59 -8.40 -6.94
CA HIS A 77 -11.68 -9.16 -7.57
C HIS A 77 -11.89 -8.81 -9.05
N ASN A 78 -11.76 -7.53 -9.40
CA ASN A 78 -11.98 -7.03 -10.76
C ASN A 78 -10.83 -7.36 -11.73
N GLU A 79 -9.61 -7.51 -11.21
CA GLU A 79 -8.43 -7.78 -12.04
C GLU A 79 -8.41 -9.19 -12.65
N HIS A 80 -7.92 -9.33 -13.89
CA HIS A 80 -7.75 -10.66 -14.48
C HIS A 80 -6.50 -11.36 -13.94
N ASP A 81 -5.41 -10.60 -13.79
CA ASP A 81 -4.18 -11.11 -13.21
C ASP A 81 -4.20 -10.99 -11.68
N LYS A 82 -4.23 -12.14 -11.00
CA LYS A 82 -4.21 -12.22 -9.54
C LYS A 82 -2.79 -12.31 -8.96
N SER A 83 -1.77 -12.16 -9.80
CA SER A 83 -0.35 -12.27 -9.40
C SER A 83 0.17 -10.99 -8.73
N PHE A 84 -0.43 -9.84 -9.02
CA PHE A 84 -0.07 -8.55 -8.49
C PHE A 84 -1.14 -8.02 -7.52
N ILE A 85 -0.74 -7.66 -6.30
CA ILE A 85 -1.63 -7.16 -5.25
C ILE A 85 -1.27 -5.70 -5.00
N VAL A 86 -2.07 -4.79 -5.55
CA VAL A 86 -1.87 -3.36 -5.42
C VAL A 86 -2.28 -2.91 -4.01
N PHE A 87 -1.46 -2.07 -3.38
CA PHE A 87 -1.83 -1.39 -2.12
C PHE A 87 -1.74 0.14 -2.23
N ALA A 88 -1.15 0.65 -3.30
CA ALA A 88 -1.03 2.07 -3.54
C ALA A 88 -1.00 2.35 -5.04
N ASP A 89 -1.44 3.54 -5.42
CA ASP A 89 -1.35 4.02 -6.79
C ASP A 89 -0.90 5.47 -6.85
N TYR A 90 -0.36 5.84 -8.00
CA TYR A 90 -0.13 7.22 -8.41
C TYR A 90 -1.15 7.60 -9.49
N LEU A 91 -1.77 8.77 -9.31
CA LEU A 91 -2.62 9.42 -10.30
C LEU A 91 -3.70 8.48 -10.88
N ILE A 92 -4.55 7.93 -10.00
CA ILE A 92 -5.73 7.12 -10.37
C ILE A 92 -5.30 5.92 -11.23
N ASN A 93 -4.48 5.05 -10.64
CA ASN A 93 -3.93 3.84 -11.27
C ASN A 93 -3.01 4.09 -12.47
N SER A 94 -2.48 5.30 -12.66
CA SER A 94 -1.45 5.51 -13.69
C SER A 94 -0.20 4.69 -13.40
N HIS A 95 0.21 4.60 -12.12
CA HIS A 95 1.29 3.72 -11.69
C HIS A 95 0.79 2.94 -10.47
N GLN A 96 0.84 1.61 -10.54
CA GLN A 96 0.43 0.74 -9.43
C GLN A 96 1.66 0.29 -8.64
N ILE A 97 1.53 0.29 -7.31
CA ILE A 97 2.55 -0.20 -6.38
C ILE A 97 1.96 -1.33 -5.55
N GLY A 98 2.67 -2.45 -5.47
CA GLY A 98 2.12 -3.66 -4.89
C GLY A 98 3.10 -4.78 -4.64
N PHE A 99 2.53 -5.90 -4.22
CA PHE A 99 3.22 -7.16 -4.01
C PHE A 99 3.08 -8.04 -5.26
N VAL A 100 4.12 -8.79 -5.57
CA VAL A 100 4.04 -9.88 -6.56
C VAL A 100 4.04 -11.21 -5.83
N LYS A 101 3.01 -12.03 -6.04
CA LYS A 101 2.91 -13.35 -5.41
C LYS A 101 4.15 -14.20 -5.70
N GLY A 102 4.69 -14.82 -4.65
CA GLY A 102 5.90 -15.63 -4.74
C GLY A 102 7.22 -14.85 -4.88
N LYS A 103 7.20 -13.52 -4.83
CA LYS A 103 8.41 -12.68 -4.81
C LYS A 103 8.49 -11.84 -3.54
N ASN A 104 9.71 -11.62 -3.06
CA ASN A 104 9.96 -10.73 -1.93
C ASN A 104 10.19 -9.29 -2.39
N GLY A 105 9.54 -8.34 -1.72
CA GLY A 105 9.69 -6.91 -1.94
C GLY A 105 8.43 -6.26 -2.49
N ILE A 106 8.55 -4.96 -2.78
CA ILE A 106 7.51 -4.12 -3.34
C ILE A 106 7.89 -3.73 -4.76
N PHE A 107 6.91 -3.76 -5.64
CA PHE A 107 7.09 -3.59 -7.08
C PHE A 107 6.21 -2.46 -7.59
N LYS A 108 6.70 -1.78 -8.64
CA LYS A 108 5.94 -0.85 -9.47
C LYS A 108 5.51 -1.58 -10.74
N ASN A 109 4.23 -1.51 -11.08
CA ASN A 109 3.61 -2.16 -12.23
C ASN A 109 3.25 -1.13 -13.31
N THR A 110 4.28 -0.48 -13.84
CA THR A 110 4.20 0.46 -14.99
C THR A 110 4.82 -0.11 -16.25
N ASP A 111 5.61 -1.17 -16.08
CA ASP A 111 6.43 -1.82 -17.09
C ASP A 111 6.17 -3.32 -17.02
N GLU A 112 6.35 -4.01 -18.16
CA GLU A 112 6.37 -5.46 -18.20
C GLU A 112 7.81 -5.95 -18.37
N PRO A 113 8.42 -6.63 -17.37
CA PRO A 113 7.86 -7.06 -16.08
C PRO A 113 7.91 -5.99 -14.97
N PRO A 114 7.10 -6.14 -13.89
CA PRO A 114 7.12 -5.23 -12.74
C PRO A 114 8.52 -5.07 -12.11
N VAL A 115 8.86 -3.83 -11.74
CA VAL A 115 10.19 -3.45 -11.24
C VAL A 115 10.17 -3.34 -9.72
N ARG A 116 11.10 -4.00 -9.03
CA ARG A 116 11.20 -3.89 -7.56
C ARG A 116 11.73 -2.51 -7.16
N ILE A 117 10.98 -1.80 -6.33
CA ILE A 117 11.33 -0.45 -5.82
C ILE A 117 11.79 -0.49 -4.36
N ALA A 118 11.42 -1.51 -3.60
CA ALA A 118 11.79 -1.66 -2.19
C ALA A 118 11.84 -3.14 -1.77
N TYR A 119 12.57 -3.44 -0.70
CA TYR A 119 12.64 -4.78 -0.10
C TYR A 119 11.56 -5.00 0.95
N THR A 120 11.03 -3.94 1.56
CA THR A 120 9.97 -4.03 2.57
C THR A 120 8.84 -3.05 2.28
N PHE A 121 7.66 -3.33 2.82
CA PHE A 121 6.51 -2.42 2.70
C PHE A 121 6.80 -1.08 3.37
N SER A 122 7.41 -1.14 4.55
CA SER A 122 7.93 0.01 5.29
C SER A 122 8.80 0.94 4.43
N GLU A 123 9.76 0.38 3.70
CA GLU A 123 10.63 1.14 2.81
C GLU A 123 9.85 1.79 1.67
N ALA A 124 8.86 1.10 1.07
CA ALA A 124 8.01 1.69 0.05
C ALA A 124 7.17 2.87 0.58
N ILE A 125 6.59 2.75 1.78
CA ILE A 125 5.86 3.86 2.42
C ILE A 125 6.80 5.06 2.67
N PHE A 126 8.05 4.80 3.06
CA PHE A 126 9.04 5.85 3.23
C PHE A 126 9.35 6.55 1.89
N LEU A 127 9.56 5.78 0.81
CA LEU A 127 9.79 6.33 -0.54
C LEU A 127 8.62 7.20 -1.00
N ILE A 128 7.37 6.74 -0.82
CA ILE A 128 6.15 7.51 -1.17
C ILE A 128 6.12 8.83 -0.41
N ASN A 129 6.43 8.81 0.89
CA ASN A 129 6.47 10.01 1.72
C ASN A 129 7.61 10.97 1.38
N LEU A 130 8.69 10.46 0.78
CA LEU A 130 9.84 11.25 0.33
C LEU A 130 9.70 11.77 -1.09
N ASP A 131 8.66 11.37 -1.84
CA ASP A 131 8.55 11.69 -3.26
C ASP A 131 9.76 11.19 -4.07
N ALA A 132 10.20 9.96 -3.80
CA ALA A 132 11.43 9.46 -4.38
C ALA A 132 11.30 9.22 -5.90
N ASP A 133 12.32 9.65 -6.67
CA ASP A 133 12.34 9.55 -8.14
C ASP A 133 12.08 8.13 -8.67
N ILE A 134 12.45 7.08 -7.92
CA ILE A 134 12.24 5.67 -8.30
C ILE A 134 10.75 5.28 -8.47
N LEU A 135 9.84 6.09 -7.93
CA LEU A 135 8.40 5.86 -8.00
C LEU A 135 7.79 6.26 -9.34
N TYR A 136 8.49 7.09 -10.12
CA TYR A 136 8.11 7.57 -11.45
C TYR A 136 8.84 6.76 -12.53
#